data_AF-A0A3D1KMI5-F1
#
_entry.id   AF-A0A3D1KMI5-F1
#
_cell.length_a   1.000
_cell.length_b   1.000
_cell.length_c   1.000
_cell.angle_alpha   90.00
_cell.angle_beta   90.00
_cell.angle_gamma   90.00
#
_symmetry.space_group_name_H-M   'P 1'
#
loop_
_entity.id
_entity.type
_entity.pdbx_description
1 polymer ?
#
loop_
_entity_poly.entity_id
_entity_poly.type
_entity_poly.pdbx_seq_one_letter_code
_entity_poly.pdbx_strand_id
1 'polypeptide(L)'
;MRHKINIILITLIAVFGFALLEPSISAQNFSWPARLSANTLDIQGSAQTQPQWTLPAKLEEAKKLLRASPPLKFLEEIVVTKLKNGKKITSQKLSRKEIALAVLNTETGQVFEKRYWLDEDDIKRANTIRRTYLENTQNLPKFMPENIKEEFEVTVNWWNNFNSDLSIAKSESDETYIILANKFMMDNDFLAYAEDKTGAKYSDIVYAPYSSSVHIADFISKGAKFLDENVAQAFWELEDGGIKSRALPGKLVTETITQTFVKNIFITEQTDPREMFYSNDGGQRLAERVLVRLGMNQEKTFRYTVSKTGASGLGQIMPGTYASIVKGYPKAYLIKDIDIGRVDIVNAIKASTLVFDDHFATVMGKVNSSSKAKALFAKKTQNEIDEIRAAIYNGGPSKYKHLTGTISLAINETVGFIKKFKMIRELKLFE
;
A
#
# COMPACT_ATOMS: atom_id res chain seq x y z
N MET A 1 -7.60 -8.87 32.54
CA MET A 1 -6.38 -9.69 32.54
C MET A 1 -6.63 -10.95 31.72
N ARG A 2 -6.23 -10.95 30.45
CA ARG A 2 -6.15 -12.15 29.59
C ARG A 2 -4.78 -12.07 28.92
N HIS A 3 -3.94 -13.07 29.17
CA HIS A 3 -2.57 -13.11 28.71
C HIS A 3 -2.51 -13.09 27.18
N LYS A 4 -2.03 -11.98 26.62
CA LYS A 4 -1.50 -11.95 25.26
C LYS A 4 -0.24 -12.80 25.25
N ILE A 5 -0.23 -13.80 24.38
CA ILE A 5 0.93 -14.67 24.14
C ILE A 5 2.09 -13.76 23.70
N ASN A 6 3.15 -13.77 24.50
CA ASN A 6 4.43 -13.17 24.15
C ASN A 6 4.94 -13.87 22.89
N ILE A 7 4.88 -13.18 21.76
CA ILE A 7 5.71 -13.53 20.60
C ILE A 7 7.14 -13.22 21.04
N ILE A 8 7.90 -14.27 21.32
CA ILE A 8 9.34 -14.18 21.52
C ILE A 8 9.93 -13.60 20.23
N LEU A 9 10.35 -12.35 20.34
CA LEU A 9 11.13 -11.65 19.32
C LEU A 9 12.49 -12.33 19.24
N ILE A 10 12.66 -13.28 18.31
CA ILE A 10 14.01 -13.71 17.92
C ILE A 10 14.51 -12.64 16.95
N THR A 11 15.35 -11.75 17.48
CA THR A 11 16.19 -10.83 16.71
C THR A 11 17.17 -11.66 15.87
N LEU A 12 16.77 -12.02 14.66
CA LEU A 12 17.72 -12.38 13.61
C LEU A 12 18.15 -11.09 12.93
N ILE A 13 19.31 -10.59 13.36
CA ILE A 13 20.11 -9.64 12.60
C ILE A 13 20.49 -10.36 11.30
N ALA A 14 19.73 -10.11 10.24
CA ALA A 14 20.21 -10.40 8.89
C ALA A 14 21.17 -9.27 8.51
N VAL A 15 22.46 -9.52 8.75
CA VAL A 15 23.54 -8.78 8.12
C VAL A 15 23.39 -9.01 6.61
N PHE A 16 22.95 -7.99 5.87
CA PHE A 16 23.05 -7.98 4.42
C PHE A 16 24.52 -7.80 4.05
N GLY A 17 25.26 -8.91 4.01
CA GLY A 17 26.54 -8.99 3.34
C GLY A 17 26.30 -9.15 1.84
N PHE A 18 26.23 -8.04 1.10
CA PHE A 18 26.50 -8.10 -0.33
C PHE A 18 28.02 -8.11 -0.50
N ALA A 19 28.56 -9.31 -0.76
CA ALA A 19 29.92 -9.45 -1.26
C ALA A 19 29.98 -8.83 -2.66
N LEU A 20 31.02 -8.02 -2.85
CA LEU A 20 31.44 -7.41 -4.11
C LEU A 20 31.63 -8.48 -5.18
N LEU A 21 30.75 -8.50 -6.18
CA LEU A 21 31.03 -9.03 -7.51
C LEU A 21 30.46 -8.04 -8.54
N GLU A 22 31.27 -7.76 -9.55
CA GLU A 22 31.09 -6.73 -10.57
C GLU A 22 29.75 -6.81 -11.34
N PRO A 23 29.24 -5.68 -11.88
CA PRO A 23 27.98 -5.66 -12.59
C PRO A 23 28.17 -6.12 -14.03
N SER A 24 27.89 -7.39 -14.30
CA SER A 24 27.63 -7.89 -15.65
C SER A 24 26.35 -8.73 -15.66
N ILE A 25 25.24 -8.09 -15.28
CA ILE A 25 23.91 -8.61 -15.62
C ILE A 25 23.31 -7.61 -16.61
N SER A 26 23.23 -8.04 -17.86
CA SER A 26 22.64 -7.29 -18.95
C SER A 26 21.23 -6.87 -18.58
N ALA A 27 20.97 -5.56 -18.66
CA ALA A 27 19.64 -4.99 -18.72
C ALA A 27 18.98 -5.43 -20.05
N GLN A 28 18.50 -6.67 -20.11
CA GLN A 28 17.60 -7.11 -21.16
C GLN A 28 16.46 -7.91 -20.52
N ASN A 29 15.26 -7.39 -20.76
CA ASN A 29 13.97 -8.10 -20.70
C ASN A 29 13.28 -8.21 -19.33
N PHE A 30 13.09 -7.08 -18.63
CA PHE A 30 11.79 -6.85 -18.00
C PHE A 30 11.01 -5.86 -18.89
N SER A 31 10.51 -6.39 -20.00
CA SER A 31 9.54 -5.69 -20.84
C SER A 31 8.16 -6.04 -20.31
N TRP A 32 7.43 -5.05 -19.78
CA TRP A 32 5.97 -5.16 -19.74
C TRP A 32 5.51 -5.51 -21.17
N PRO A 33 4.57 -6.46 -21.37
CA PRO A 33 3.98 -6.63 -22.68
C PRO A 33 3.41 -5.28 -23.10
N ALA A 34 4.04 -4.66 -24.11
CA ALA A 34 3.58 -3.44 -24.73
C ALA A 34 2.32 -3.78 -25.55
N ARG A 35 1.18 -3.96 -24.88
CA ARG A 35 -0.14 -4.00 -25.52
C ARG A 35 -1.16 -3.40 -24.57
N LEU A 36 -1.17 -2.07 -24.57
CA LEU A 36 -2.31 -1.22 -24.89
C LEU A 36 -1.72 0.20 -24.78
N SER A 37 -1.01 0.61 -25.84
CA SER A 37 -0.81 2.03 -26.07
C SER A 37 -2.22 2.63 -26.12
N ALA A 38 -2.44 3.66 -25.33
CA ALA A 38 -3.57 4.55 -25.52
C ALA A 38 -3.39 5.21 -26.90
N ASN A 39 -3.78 4.50 -27.96
CA ASN A 39 -4.01 5.13 -29.23
C ASN A 39 -5.25 5.99 -29.00
N THR A 40 -5.04 7.30 -28.87
CA THR A 40 -5.99 8.30 -29.36
C THR A 40 -6.25 7.96 -30.82
N LEU A 41 -7.26 7.13 -31.03
CA LEU A 41 -7.82 6.80 -32.32
C LEU A 41 -8.61 8.02 -32.77
N ASP A 42 -7.98 8.84 -33.61
CA ASP A 42 -8.68 9.79 -34.46
C ASP A 42 -9.42 8.97 -35.54
N ILE A 43 -10.57 8.41 -35.16
CA ILE A 43 -11.49 7.71 -36.08
C ILE A 43 -12.40 8.79 -36.67
N GLN A 44 -11.98 9.33 -37.81
CA GLN A 44 -12.95 9.75 -38.81
C GLN A 44 -13.64 8.50 -39.36
N GLY A 45 -14.93 8.35 -39.05
CA GLY A 45 -15.82 7.44 -39.79
C GLY A 45 -16.20 6.13 -39.11
N SER A 46 -16.96 6.20 -38.02
CA SER A 46 -18.22 5.45 -37.84
C SER A 46 -18.78 5.82 -36.48
N ALA A 47 -20.08 6.08 -36.39
CA ALA A 47 -20.76 6.37 -35.14
C ALA A 47 -20.85 5.08 -34.29
N GLN A 48 -19.74 4.67 -33.69
CA GLN A 48 -19.76 3.72 -32.58
C GLN A 48 -20.39 4.44 -31.39
N THR A 49 -21.65 4.09 -31.10
CA THR A 49 -22.33 4.46 -29.86
C THR A 49 -21.39 4.13 -28.70
N GLN A 50 -20.92 5.16 -28.01
CA GLN A 50 -20.15 5.00 -26.78
C GLN A 50 -20.87 3.98 -25.88
N PRO A 51 -20.16 2.99 -25.29
CA PRO A 51 -20.79 2.05 -24.39
C PRO A 51 -21.57 2.82 -23.32
N GLN A 52 -22.81 2.39 -23.05
CA GLN A 52 -23.76 3.09 -22.16
C GLN A 52 -23.34 3.03 -20.67
N TRP A 53 -22.08 2.73 -20.37
CA TRP A 53 -21.56 2.48 -19.05
C TRP A 53 -20.14 3.05 -18.90
N THR A 54 -19.73 3.29 -17.65
CA THR A 54 -18.36 3.71 -17.30
C THR A 54 -17.71 2.70 -16.37
N LEU A 55 -16.38 2.59 -16.42
CA LEU A 55 -15.64 1.70 -15.51
C LEU A 55 -15.89 1.99 -14.02
N PRO A 56 -15.97 3.26 -13.55
CA PRO A 56 -16.36 3.55 -12.18
C PRO A 56 -17.75 3.02 -11.79
N ALA A 57 -18.74 3.12 -12.68
CA ALA A 57 -20.08 2.59 -12.42
C ALA A 57 -20.06 1.05 -12.35
N LYS A 58 -19.34 0.40 -13.27
CA LYS A 58 -19.20 -1.06 -13.29
C LYS A 58 -18.39 -1.59 -12.12
N LEU A 59 -17.43 -0.83 -11.60
CA LEU A 59 -16.72 -1.19 -10.37
C LEU A 59 -17.65 -1.23 -9.15
N GLU A 60 -18.57 -0.27 -9.02
CA GLU A 60 -19.54 -0.29 -7.91
C GLU A 60 -20.57 -1.42 -8.06
N GLU A 61 -21.00 -1.72 -9.29
CA GLU A 61 -21.81 -2.90 -9.61
C GLU A 61 -21.09 -4.20 -9.18
N ALA A 62 -19.81 -4.35 -9.55
CA ALA A 62 -18.95 -5.48 -9.19
C ALA A 62 -18.80 -5.65 -7.67
N LYS A 63 -18.54 -4.57 -6.93
CA LYS A 63 -18.46 -4.64 -5.47
C LYS A 63 -19.79 -5.02 -4.84
N LYS A 64 -20.91 -4.49 -5.35
CA LYS A 64 -22.25 -4.83 -4.85
C LYS A 64 -22.56 -6.31 -5.08
N LEU A 65 -22.25 -6.83 -6.26
CA LEU A 65 -22.37 -8.26 -6.60
C LEU A 65 -21.63 -9.12 -5.58
N LEU A 66 -20.35 -8.84 -5.33
CA LEU A 66 -19.53 -9.65 -4.41
C LEU A 66 -19.93 -9.52 -2.94
N ARG A 67 -20.46 -8.36 -2.51
CA ARG A 67 -21.00 -8.21 -1.14
C ARG A 67 -22.25 -9.04 -0.92
N ALA A 68 -23.09 -9.18 -1.96
CA ALA A 68 -24.30 -10.02 -1.91
C ALA A 68 -24.00 -11.51 -2.10
N SER A 69 -22.82 -11.84 -2.62
CA SER A 69 -22.37 -13.21 -2.85
C SER A 69 -22.24 -14.02 -1.54
N PRO A 70 -22.48 -15.35 -1.55
CA PRO A 70 -22.30 -16.21 -0.38
C PRO A 70 -20.91 -16.10 0.27
N PRO A 71 -20.76 -16.45 1.55
CA PRO A 71 -19.46 -16.52 2.20
C PRO A 71 -18.47 -17.41 1.44
N LEU A 72 -17.18 -17.10 1.52
CA LEU A 72 -16.12 -17.92 0.93
C LEU A 72 -15.94 -19.22 1.73
N LYS A 73 -15.74 -20.33 1.03
CA LYS A 73 -15.39 -21.61 1.67
C LYS A 73 -13.88 -21.71 1.92
N PHE A 74 -13.51 -22.57 2.86
CA PHE A 74 -12.12 -22.87 3.17
C PHE A 74 -11.95 -24.29 3.73
N LEU A 75 -10.74 -24.81 3.65
CA LEU A 75 -10.34 -26.08 4.21
C LEU A 75 -9.17 -25.88 5.17
N GLU A 76 -9.26 -26.50 6.34
CA GLU A 76 -8.19 -26.55 7.33
C GLU A 76 -7.72 -27.98 7.53
N GLU A 77 -6.43 -28.12 7.75
CA GLU A 77 -5.78 -29.38 8.10
C GLU A 77 -5.29 -29.34 9.55
N ILE A 78 -5.39 -30.49 10.20
CA ILE A 78 -4.83 -30.69 11.53
C ILE A 78 -3.32 -30.95 11.37
N VAL A 79 -2.50 -30.03 11.86
CA VAL A 79 -1.05 -30.14 11.85
C VAL A 79 -0.55 -30.42 13.25
N VAL A 80 0.22 -31.50 13.41
CA VAL A 80 0.90 -31.86 14.66
C VAL A 80 2.35 -31.44 14.58
N THR A 81 2.72 -30.40 15.33
CA THR A 81 4.09 -29.90 15.41
C THR A 81 4.77 -30.44 16.67
N LYS A 82 5.95 -31.05 16.51
CA LYS A 82 6.78 -31.49 17.63
C LYS A 82 7.70 -30.33 18.03
N LEU A 83 7.55 -29.86 19.27
CA LEU A 83 8.44 -28.86 19.87
C LEU A 83 9.82 -29.45 20.17
N LYS A 84 10.80 -28.57 20.38
CA LYS A 84 12.18 -28.94 20.74
C LYS A 84 12.28 -29.81 22.00
N ASN A 85 11.34 -29.67 22.94
CA ASN A 85 11.26 -30.49 24.16
C ASN A 85 10.50 -31.83 23.95
N GLY A 86 10.18 -32.20 22.71
CA GLY A 86 9.46 -33.42 22.38
C GLY A 86 7.93 -33.33 22.52
N LYS A 87 7.39 -32.26 23.13
CA LYS A 87 5.94 -32.04 23.25
C LYS A 87 5.32 -31.87 21.87
N LYS A 88 4.24 -32.60 21.59
CA LYS A 88 3.42 -32.41 20.40
C LYS A 88 2.37 -31.33 20.66
N ILE A 89 2.23 -30.38 19.75
CA ILE A 89 1.15 -29.40 19.73
C ILE A 89 0.36 -29.62 18.45
N THR A 90 -0.95 -29.71 18.58
CA THR A 90 -1.87 -29.77 17.46
C THR A 90 -2.41 -28.38 17.17
N SER A 91 -2.40 -27.99 15.90
CA SER A 91 -2.93 -26.72 15.42
C SER A 91 -3.70 -26.92 14.12
N GLN A 92 -4.76 -26.14 13.90
CA GLN A 92 -5.43 -26.07 12.60
C GLN A 92 -4.70 -25.08 11.70
N LYS A 93 -4.39 -25.50 10.49
CA LYS A 93 -3.71 -24.69 9.47
C LYS A 93 -4.59 -24.64 8.23
N LEU A 94 -4.83 -23.45 7.71
CA LEU A 94 -5.50 -23.25 6.42
C LEU A 94 -4.69 -23.96 5.32
N SER A 95 -5.35 -24.81 4.53
CA SER A 95 -4.75 -25.50 3.39
C SER A 95 -5.27 -24.95 2.07
N ARG A 96 -6.57 -24.68 1.97
CA ARG A 96 -7.19 -24.07 0.78
C ARG A 96 -8.23 -23.02 1.18
N LYS A 97 -8.41 -22.02 0.33
CA LYS A 97 -9.47 -21.01 0.46
C LYS A 97 -10.07 -20.66 -0.89
N GLU A 98 -11.35 -20.33 -0.89
CA GLU A 98 -12.00 -19.73 -2.06
C GLU A 98 -11.63 -18.25 -2.20
N ILE A 99 -11.68 -17.78 -3.44
CA ILE A 99 -11.73 -16.37 -3.85
C ILE A 99 -12.85 -16.22 -4.86
N ALA A 100 -13.62 -15.13 -4.77
CA ALA A 100 -14.60 -14.77 -5.79
C ALA A 100 -14.13 -13.53 -6.54
N LEU A 101 -14.29 -13.52 -7.86
CA LEU A 101 -13.89 -12.44 -8.76
C LEU A 101 -15.13 -11.89 -9.45
N ALA A 102 -15.27 -10.57 -9.48
CA ALA A 102 -16.25 -9.91 -10.34
C ALA A 102 -15.58 -9.52 -11.65
N VAL A 103 -16.08 -10.11 -12.73
CA VAL A 103 -15.54 -10.04 -14.08
C VAL A 103 -16.47 -9.20 -14.92
N LEU A 104 -15.92 -8.20 -15.62
CA LEU A 104 -16.60 -7.38 -16.61
C LEU A 104 -16.28 -7.93 -18.00
N ASN A 105 -17.31 -8.23 -18.79
CA ASN A 105 -17.18 -8.31 -20.24
C ASN A 105 -17.22 -6.87 -20.80
N THR A 106 -16.15 -6.44 -21.45
CA THR A 106 -16.01 -5.04 -21.90
C THR A 106 -16.80 -4.71 -23.17
N GLU A 107 -17.35 -5.70 -23.85
CA GLU A 107 -18.16 -5.49 -25.05
C GLU A 107 -19.63 -5.31 -24.66
N THR A 108 -20.12 -6.17 -23.77
CA THR A 108 -21.52 -6.15 -23.34
C THR A 108 -21.77 -5.25 -22.13
N GLY A 109 -20.72 -4.93 -21.36
CA GLY A 109 -20.84 -4.26 -20.07
C GLY A 109 -21.38 -5.15 -18.95
N GLN A 110 -21.57 -6.45 -19.19
CA GLN A 110 -22.07 -7.37 -18.18
C GLN A 110 -21.03 -7.62 -17.09
N VAL A 111 -21.44 -7.54 -15.82
CA VAL A 111 -20.63 -7.95 -14.67
C VAL A 111 -21.18 -9.25 -14.11
N PHE A 112 -20.31 -10.26 -13.94
CA PHE A 112 -20.67 -11.55 -13.38
C PHE A 112 -19.58 -12.08 -12.45
N GLU A 113 -19.92 -13.07 -11.63
CA GLU A 113 -19.01 -13.66 -10.64
C GLU A 113 -18.37 -14.94 -11.15
N LYS A 114 -17.09 -15.14 -10.82
CA LYS A 114 -16.36 -16.40 -10.95
C LYS A 114 -15.69 -16.77 -9.64
N ARG A 115 -15.70 -18.06 -9.28
CA ARG A 115 -15.13 -18.57 -8.02
C ARG A 115 -14.02 -19.57 -8.29
N TYR A 116 -12.96 -19.44 -7.50
CA TYR A 116 -11.78 -20.28 -7.61
C TYR A 116 -11.27 -20.66 -6.22
N TRP A 117 -10.66 -21.83 -6.13
CA TRP A 117 -9.88 -22.28 -5.00
C TRP A 117 -8.42 -21.88 -5.19
N LEU A 118 -7.78 -21.49 -4.09
CA LEU A 118 -6.35 -21.21 -3.99
C LEU A 118 -5.73 -22.13 -2.95
N ASP A 119 -4.60 -22.76 -3.29
CA ASP A 119 -3.79 -23.53 -2.35
C ASP A 119 -2.85 -22.63 -1.54
N GLU A 120 -2.80 -22.84 -0.22
CA GLU A 120 -1.97 -22.04 0.68
C GLU A 120 -0.47 -22.25 0.46
N ASP A 121 -0.06 -23.41 -0.05
CA ASP A 121 1.34 -23.66 -0.41
C ASP A 121 1.73 -22.95 -1.71
N ASP A 122 0.82 -22.87 -2.67
CA ASP A 122 0.96 -22.03 -3.87
C ASP A 122 1.08 -20.55 -3.50
N ILE A 123 0.23 -20.07 -2.59
CA ILE A 123 0.27 -18.69 -2.06
C ILE A 123 1.62 -18.40 -1.38
N LYS A 124 2.18 -19.35 -0.63
CA LYS A 124 3.51 -19.19 0.00
C LYS A 124 4.61 -19.10 -1.05
N ARG A 125 4.58 -19.96 -2.08
CA ARG A 125 5.55 -19.90 -3.18
C ARG A 125 5.45 -18.56 -3.93
N ALA A 126 4.24 -18.12 -4.26
CA ALA A 126 3.99 -16.82 -4.90
C ALA A 126 4.49 -15.63 -4.04
N ASN A 127 4.30 -15.69 -2.72
CA ASN A 127 4.84 -14.68 -1.80
C ASN A 127 6.37 -14.66 -1.78
N THR A 128 7.02 -15.82 -1.87
CA THR A 128 8.48 -15.90 -1.99
C THR A 128 8.94 -15.28 -3.29
N ILE A 129 8.36 -15.68 -4.43
CA ILE A 129 8.65 -15.14 -5.78
C ILE A 129 8.59 -13.61 -5.77
N ARG A 130 7.49 -13.03 -5.27
CA ARG A 130 7.34 -11.57 -5.16
C ARG A 130 8.44 -10.94 -4.30
N ARG A 131 8.69 -11.48 -3.10
CA ARG A 131 9.65 -10.88 -2.15
C ARG A 131 11.09 -10.92 -2.67
N THR A 132 11.40 -11.87 -3.55
CA THR A 132 12.71 -12.01 -4.19
C THR A 132 12.75 -11.39 -5.59
N TYR A 133 11.67 -10.76 -6.06
CA TYR A 133 11.54 -10.19 -7.41
C TYR A 133 11.89 -11.18 -8.52
N LEU A 134 11.46 -12.43 -8.35
CA LEU A 134 11.57 -13.45 -9.39
C LEU A 134 10.35 -13.36 -10.32
N GLU A 135 10.53 -13.81 -11.55
CA GLU A 135 9.42 -13.96 -12.48
C GLU A 135 8.48 -15.09 -12.05
N ASN A 136 7.18 -14.85 -12.15
CA ASN A 136 6.16 -15.83 -11.81
C ASN A 136 5.79 -16.68 -13.04
N THR A 137 6.75 -17.39 -13.62
CA THR A 137 6.56 -18.17 -14.87
C THR A 137 5.51 -19.27 -14.74
N GLN A 138 5.18 -19.68 -13.51
CA GLN A 138 4.15 -20.67 -13.21
C GLN A 138 2.79 -20.04 -12.89
N ASN A 139 2.62 -18.72 -12.97
CA ASN A 139 1.38 -18.01 -12.65
C ASN A 139 0.80 -18.41 -11.28
N LEU A 140 1.64 -18.49 -10.25
CA LEU A 140 1.21 -18.84 -8.89
C LEU A 140 0.60 -17.64 -8.15
N PRO A 141 -0.39 -17.87 -7.26
CA PRO A 141 -1.05 -19.14 -7.01
C PRO A 141 -1.98 -19.54 -8.16
N LYS A 142 -2.18 -20.85 -8.36
CA LYS A 142 -3.14 -21.33 -9.36
C LYS A 142 -4.58 -21.06 -8.90
N PHE A 143 -5.39 -20.52 -9.81
CA PHE A 143 -6.81 -20.31 -9.62
C PHE A 143 -7.56 -21.53 -10.15
N MET A 144 -7.98 -22.43 -9.25
CA MET A 144 -8.62 -23.69 -9.63
C MET A 144 -10.15 -23.54 -9.56
N PRO A 145 -10.88 -23.69 -10.66
CA PRO A 145 -12.33 -23.60 -10.63
C PRO A 145 -12.95 -24.80 -9.88
N GLU A 146 -14.11 -24.60 -9.26
CA GLU A 146 -14.89 -25.71 -8.68
C GLU A 146 -15.51 -26.58 -9.80
N ASN A 147 -15.90 -25.95 -10.92
CA ASN A 147 -16.41 -26.62 -12.10
C ASN A 147 -15.26 -26.96 -13.07
N ILE A 148 -15.07 -28.24 -13.38
CA ILE A 148 -14.06 -28.70 -14.35
C ILE A 148 -14.34 -28.21 -15.79
N LYS A 149 -15.59 -27.82 -16.09
CA LYS A 149 -15.99 -27.21 -17.36
C LYS A 149 -15.94 -25.69 -17.35
N GLU A 150 -15.25 -25.08 -16.38
CA GLU A 150 -15.06 -23.63 -16.38
C GLU A 150 -14.23 -23.21 -17.60
N GLU A 151 -14.78 -22.28 -18.37
CA GLU A 151 -14.18 -21.76 -19.60
C GLU A 151 -13.29 -20.54 -19.33
N PHE A 152 -13.36 -19.97 -18.11
CA PHE A 152 -12.57 -18.80 -17.73
C PHE A 152 -11.29 -19.16 -16.99
N GLU A 153 -10.16 -18.79 -17.58
CA GLU A 153 -8.82 -18.96 -17.01
C GLU A 153 -8.29 -17.64 -16.42
N VAL A 154 -7.78 -17.71 -15.19
CA VAL A 154 -7.18 -16.56 -14.50
C VAL A 154 -5.66 -16.69 -14.52
N THR A 155 -4.99 -15.63 -14.98
CA THR A 155 -3.53 -15.51 -14.98
C THR A 155 -3.09 -14.52 -13.91
N VAL A 156 -2.11 -14.92 -13.09
CA VAL A 156 -1.52 -14.06 -12.06
C VAL A 156 -0.29 -13.33 -12.59
N ASN A 157 -0.49 -12.11 -13.07
CA ASN A 157 0.60 -11.25 -13.56
C ASN A 157 1.53 -10.85 -12.39
N TRP A 158 0.93 -10.54 -11.23
CA TRP A 158 1.67 -10.21 -10.02
C TRP A 158 0.85 -10.53 -8.76
N TRP A 159 1.42 -11.34 -7.86
CA TRP A 159 0.72 -11.78 -6.65
C TRP A 159 0.96 -10.89 -5.44
N ASN A 160 -0.11 -10.31 -4.89
CA ASN A 160 -0.11 -9.59 -3.61
C ASN A 160 -1.46 -9.71 -2.89
N ASN A 161 -1.88 -10.96 -2.62
CA ASN A 161 -3.13 -11.28 -1.93
C ASN A 161 -4.35 -10.60 -2.60
N PHE A 162 -5.17 -9.89 -1.83
CA PHE A 162 -6.37 -9.17 -2.31
C PHE A 162 -6.08 -8.04 -3.32
N ASN A 163 -4.83 -7.59 -3.45
CA ASN A 163 -4.41 -6.53 -4.38
C ASN A 163 -3.43 -7.08 -5.44
N SER A 164 -3.71 -8.27 -5.97
CA SER A 164 -2.94 -8.90 -7.04
C SER A 164 -3.33 -8.35 -8.42
N ASP A 165 -2.37 -8.23 -9.33
CA ASP A 165 -2.63 -7.95 -10.74
C ASP A 165 -3.01 -9.28 -11.42
N LEU A 166 -4.26 -9.34 -11.87
CA LEU A 166 -4.88 -10.54 -12.43
C LEU A 166 -5.43 -10.22 -13.82
N SER A 167 -5.17 -11.12 -14.76
CA SER A 167 -5.85 -11.17 -16.06
C SER A 167 -6.84 -12.33 -16.08
N ILE A 168 -7.88 -12.22 -16.90
CA ILE A 168 -8.83 -13.30 -17.12
C ILE A 168 -9.18 -13.37 -18.61
N ALA A 169 -9.30 -14.59 -19.13
CA ALA A 169 -9.72 -14.84 -20.50
C ALA A 169 -10.71 -16.00 -20.54
N LYS A 170 -11.58 -16.00 -21.54
CA LYS A 170 -12.48 -17.12 -21.84
C LYS A 170 -11.88 -17.96 -22.96
N SER A 171 -11.84 -19.28 -22.80
CA SER A 171 -11.37 -20.20 -23.83
C SER A 171 -12.14 -20.01 -25.14
N GLU A 172 -11.41 -20.00 -26.27
CA GLU A 172 -11.99 -19.93 -27.62
C GLU A 172 -12.86 -18.68 -27.88
N SER A 173 -12.58 -17.58 -27.17
CA SER A 173 -13.30 -16.30 -27.33
C SER A 173 -12.31 -15.16 -27.55
N ASP A 174 -12.64 -14.27 -28.48
CA ASP A 174 -11.91 -13.00 -28.70
C ASP A 174 -12.43 -11.87 -27.80
N GLU A 175 -13.45 -12.14 -26.97
CA GLU A 175 -14.02 -11.13 -26.07
C GLU A 175 -13.01 -10.71 -24.99
N THR A 176 -13.02 -9.41 -24.67
CA THR A 176 -12.15 -8.86 -23.64
C THR A 176 -12.83 -8.81 -22.27
N TYR A 177 -12.09 -9.24 -21.24
CA TYR A 177 -12.57 -9.31 -19.87
C TYR A 177 -11.64 -8.62 -18.88
N ILE A 178 -12.22 -8.00 -17.85
CA ILE A 178 -11.47 -7.31 -16.79
C ILE A 178 -11.97 -7.79 -15.42
N ILE A 179 -11.05 -8.11 -14.50
CA ILE A 179 -11.39 -8.31 -13.09
C ILE A 179 -11.49 -6.93 -12.42
N LEU A 180 -12.68 -6.56 -11.99
CA LEU A 180 -12.94 -5.26 -11.36
C LEU A 180 -12.80 -5.31 -9.83
N ALA A 181 -13.19 -6.42 -9.22
CA ALA A 181 -13.13 -6.61 -7.77
C ALA A 181 -12.95 -8.07 -7.41
N ASN A 182 -12.48 -8.33 -6.20
CA ASN A 182 -12.45 -9.65 -5.60
C ASN A 182 -13.07 -9.64 -4.19
N LYS A 183 -13.67 -10.77 -3.83
CA LYS A 183 -14.00 -11.14 -2.46
C LYS A 183 -12.87 -12.04 -1.98
N PHE A 184 -12.16 -11.61 -0.95
CA PHE A 184 -10.96 -12.27 -0.45
C PHE A 184 -11.09 -12.58 1.04
N MET A 185 -10.68 -13.77 1.42
CA MET A 185 -10.73 -14.25 2.79
C MET A 185 -9.50 -13.77 3.59
N MET A 186 -9.74 -13.11 4.72
CA MET A 186 -8.75 -12.56 5.63
C MET A 186 -8.89 -13.16 7.03
N ASP A 187 -7.77 -13.35 7.74
CA ASP A 187 -7.80 -13.66 9.16
C ASP A 187 -8.23 -12.44 9.97
N ASN A 188 -9.13 -12.63 10.94
CA ASN A 188 -9.67 -11.58 11.78
C ASN A 188 -8.59 -10.83 12.58
N ASP A 189 -7.44 -11.46 12.82
CA ASP A 189 -6.29 -10.84 13.49
C ASP A 189 -5.63 -9.73 12.65
N PHE A 190 -5.86 -9.72 11.33
CA PHE A 190 -5.38 -8.65 10.44
C PHE A 190 -6.42 -7.55 10.19
N LEU A 191 -7.61 -7.66 10.78
CA LEU A 191 -8.69 -6.69 10.60
C LEU A 191 -8.79 -5.78 11.82
N ALA A 192 -8.48 -4.50 11.62
CA ALA A 192 -8.53 -3.50 12.68
C ALA A 192 -9.97 -3.25 13.16
N TYR A 193 -10.91 -3.20 12.22
CA TYR A 193 -12.28 -2.80 12.48
C TYR A 193 -13.20 -3.98 12.73
N ALA A 194 -14.15 -3.81 13.64
CA ALA A 194 -15.11 -4.84 14.01
C ALA A 194 -16.09 -5.14 12.86
N GLU A 195 -16.50 -4.13 12.10
CA GLU A 195 -17.43 -4.30 10.98
C GLU A 195 -16.84 -5.06 9.79
N ASP A 196 -15.51 -5.19 9.69
CA ASP A 196 -14.87 -6.05 8.71
C ASP A 196 -14.83 -7.53 9.17
N LYS A 197 -15.12 -7.82 10.45
CA LYS A 197 -15.07 -9.18 11.03
C LYS A 197 -16.41 -9.91 10.85
N THR A 198 -16.69 -10.33 9.61
CA THR A 198 -17.93 -10.99 9.20
C THR A 198 -18.05 -12.47 9.60
N GLY A 199 -16.95 -13.15 9.96
CA GLY A 199 -16.96 -14.55 10.39
C GLY A 199 -16.21 -14.79 11.70
N ALA A 200 -16.26 -16.03 12.21
CA ALA A 200 -15.72 -16.36 13.53
C ALA A 200 -14.19 -16.26 13.62
N LYS A 201 -13.49 -16.85 12.64
CA LYS A 201 -12.01 -16.85 12.55
C LYS A 201 -11.51 -16.03 11.36
N TYR A 202 -12.22 -16.15 10.25
CA TYR A 202 -11.90 -15.50 9.00
C TYR A 202 -13.09 -14.67 8.53
N SER A 203 -12.80 -13.62 7.78
CA SER A 203 -13.81 -12.73 7.24
C SER A 203 -13.54 -12.41 5.78
N ASP A 204 -14.61 -12.12 5.07
CA ASP A 204 -14.55 -11.82 3.66
C ASP A 204 -14.47 -10.31 3.46
N ILE A 205 -13.43 -9.85 2.78
CA ILE A 205 -13.32 -8.46 2.34
C ILE A 205 -13.66 -8.38 0.85
N VAL A 206 -14.32 -7.30 0.44
CA VAL A 206 -14.49 -6.96 -0.97
C VAL A 206 -13.55 -5.82 -1.31
N TYR A 207 -12.65 -6.06 -2.26
CA TYR A 207 -11.58 -5.15 -2.62
C TYR A 207 -11.40 -5.08 -4.13
N ALA A 208 -11.04 -3.90 -4.64
CA ALA A 208 -10.79 -3.67 -6.04
C ALA A 208 -9.27 -3.70 -6.29
N PRO A 209 -8.71 -4.78 -6.87
CA PRO A 209 -7.28 -4.88 -7.11
C PRO A 209 -6.85 -3.92 -8.22
N TYR A 210 -5.58 -3.52 -8.20
CA TYR A 210 -5.01 -2.81 -9.34
C TYR A 210 -4.69 -3.78 -10.48
N SER A 211 -5.00 -3.36 -11.72
CA SER A 211 -4.46 -3.93 -12.96
C SER A 211 -4.20 -2.80 -13.96
N SER A 212 -3.46 -3.08 -15.04
CA SER A 212 -3.26 -2.10 -16.12
C SER A 212 -4.57 -1.64 -16.77
N SER A 213 -5.60 -2.50 -16.80
CA SER A 213 -6.88 -2.24 -17.45
C SER A 213 -7.76 -1.24 -16.70
N VAL A 214 -7.53 -1.08 -15.39
CA VAL A 214 -8.22 -0.08 -14.55
C VAL A 214 -7.34 1.17 -14.33
N HIS A 215 -6.19 1.27 -14.99
CA HIS A 215 -5.34 2.44 -14.93
C HIS A 215 -5.86 3.53 -15.88
N ILE A 216 -6.91 4.23 -15.46
CA ILE A 216 -7.61 5.25 -16.26
C ILE A 216 -7.63 6.61 -15.53
N ALA A 217 -7.75 7.69 -16.29
CA ALA A 217 -7.78 9.06 -15.78
C ALA A 217 -8.85 9.27 -14.69
N ASP A 218 -10.04 8.70 -14.84
CA ASP A 218 -11.13 8.81 -13.85
C ASP A 218 -10.73 8.30 -12.47
N PHE A 219 -10.06 7.14 -12.38
CA PHE A 219 -9.63 6.59 -11.10
C PHE A 219 -8.42 7.33 -10.53
N ILE A 220 -7.51 7.82 -11.39
CA ILE A 220 -6.40 8.69 -10.96
C ILE A 220 -6.96 9.97 -10.33
N SER A 221 -7.85 10.67 -11.05
CA SER A 221 -8.48 11.91 -10.59
C SER A 221 -9.29 11.70 -9.31
N LYS A 222 -10.11 10.64 -9.26
CA LYS A 222 -10.88 10.28 -8.05
C LYS A 222 -9.97 9.99 -6.86
N GLY A 223 -8.83 9.33 -7.07
CA GLY A 223 -7.85 9.06 -6.04
C GLY A 223 -7.13 10.30 -5.54
N ALA A 224 -6.71 11.17 -6.46
CA ALA A 224 -6.08 12.44 -6.14
C ALA A 224 -7.03 13.32 -5.32
N LYS A 225 -8.28 13.46 -5.76
CA LYS A 225 -9.34 14.19 -5.04
C LYS A 225 -9.61 13.60 -3.65
N PHE A 226 -9.77 12.29 -3.55
CA PHE A 226 -9.98 11.62 -2.26
C PHE A 226 -8.84 11.91 -1.27
N LEU A 227 -7.58 11.83 -1.74
CA LEU A 227 -6.44 12.12 -0.90
C LEU A 227 -6.37 13.61 -0.50
N ASP A 228 -6.65 14.50 -1.44
CA ASP A 228 -6.64 15.95 -1.21
C ASP A 228 -7.68 16.36 -0.15
N GLU A 229 -8.92 15.90 -0.29
CA GLU A 229 -10.00 16.18 0.65
C GLU A 229 -9.69 15.67 2.07
N ASN A 230 -9.15 14.46 2.18
CA ASN A 230 -8.81 13.86 3.47
C ASN A 230 -7.59 14.55 4.13
N VAL A 231 -6.61 14.99 3.34
CA VAL A 231 -5.48 15.76 3.86
C VAL A 231 -5.93 17.15 4.30
N ALA A 232 -6.79 17.82 3.52
CA ALA A 232 -7.37 19.09 3.89
C ALA A 232 -8.18 18.99 5.19
N GLN A 233 -9.01 17.96 5.34
CA GLN A 233 -9.76 17.71 6.58
C GLN A 233 -8.81 17.49 7.77
N ALA A 234 -7.80 16.63 7.63
CA ALA A 234 -6.84 16.37 8.70
C ALA A 234 -6.09 17.64 9.13
N PHE A 235 -5.72 18.50 8.19
CA PHE A 235 -5.08 19.79 8.48
C PHE A 235 -6.03 20.74 9.19
N TRP A 236 -7.27 20.84 8.72
CA TRP A 236 -8.29 21.65 9.37
C TRP A 236 -8.52 21.21 10.82
N GLU A 237 -8.64 19.91 11.10
CA GLU A 237 -8.82 19.41 12.47
C GLU A 237 -7.61 19.68 13.39
N LEU A 238 -6.39 19.70 12.84
CA LEU A 238 -5.19 20.06 13.60
C LEU A 238 -5.10 21.58 13.85
N GLU A 239 -5.55 22.39 12.91
CA GLU A 239 -5.58 23.84 13.03
C GLU A 239 -6.67 24.31 14.01
N ASP A 240 -7.89 23.79 13.86
CA ASP A 240 -9.03 24.05 14.77
C ASP A 240 -8.71 23.63 16.21
N GLY A 241 -8.04 22.48 16.37
CA GLY A 241 -7.52 22.03 17.66
C GLY A 241 -6.37 22.88 18.22
N GLY A 242 -5.88 23.88 17.47
CA GLY A 242 -4.78 24.76 17.86
C GLY A 242 -3.48 24.00 18.11
N ILE A 243 -3.22 22.91 17.38
CA ILE A 243 -2.12 21.99 17.66
C ILE A 243 -0.78 22.65 17.33
N LYS A 244 -0.02 22.99 18.37
CA LYS A 244 1.28 23.64 18.27
C LYS A 244 2.37 22.66 17.83
N SER A 245 3.27 23.15 16.97
CA SER A 245 4.50 22.46 16.62
C SER A 245 5.42 22.37 17.83
N ARG A 246 5.90 21.16 18.12
CA ARG A 246 6.98 20.90 19.07
C ARG A 246 8.34 21.24 18.48
N ALA A 247 8.48 21.15 17.16
CA ALA A 247 9.75 21.42 16.48
C ALA A 247 10.04 22.91 16.36
N LEU A 248 9.01 23.72 16.12
CA LEU A 248 9.08 25.15 15.90
C LEU A 248 8.12 25.89 16.86
N PRO A 249 8.58 26.26 18.06
CA PRO A 249 7.76 26.92 19.07
C PRO A 249 7.07 28.19 18.53
N GLY A 250 5.83 28.41 18.96
CA GLY A 250 5.00 29.55 18.56
C GLY A 250 4.15 29.30 17.32
N LYS A 251 4.46 28.28 16.52
CA LYS A 251 3.70 27.91 15.32
C LYS A 251 2.72 26.76 15.56
N LEU A 252 1.65 26.69 14.77
CA LEU A 252 0.85 25.50 14.59
C LEU A 252 1.61 24.46 13.76
N VAL A 253 1.33 23.18 13.94
CA VAL A 253 1.99 22.11 13.16
C VAL A 253 1.74 22.29 11.65
N THR A 254 0.53 22.71 11.27
CA THR A 254 0.10 22.95 9.89
C THR A 254 0.76 24.17 9.24
N GLU A 255 1.28 25.12 10.03
CA GLU A 255 2.08 26.23 9.50
C GLU A 255 3.52 25.81 9.14
N THR A 256 3.94 24.63 9.59
CA THR A 256 5.33 24.16 9.43
C THR A 256 5.48 23.09 8.36
N ILE A 257 4.40 22.36 8.05
CA ILE A 257 4.39 21.21 7.14
C ILE A 257 3.32 21.48 6.10
N THR A 258 3.63 21.29 4.81
CA THR A 258 2.65 21.52 3.73
C THR A 258 1.81 20.27 3.47
N GLN A 259 0.58 20.47 2.99
CA GLN A 259 -0.28 19.36 2.55
C GLN A 259 0.37 18.57 1.41
N THR A 260 1.01 19.25 0.45
CA THR A 260 1.73 18.63 -0.67
C THR A 260 2.85 17.71 -0.20
N PHE A 261 3.62 18.11 0.82
CA PHE A 261 4.64 17.23 1.42
C PHE A 261 4.01 15.94 1.96
N VAL A 262 2.92 16.06 2.72
CA VAL A 262 2.23 14.91 3.32
C VAL A 262 1.69 13.96 2.25
N LYS A 263 1.04 14.49 1.22
CA LYS A 263 0.56 13.70 0.06
C LYS A 263 1.71 12.96 -0.62
N ASN A 264 2.82 13.64 -0.89
CA ASN A 264 4.00 13.01 -1.52
C ASN A 264 4.60 11.90 -0.66
N ILE A 265 4.62 12.03 0.68
CA ILE A 265 5.06 10.95 1.56
C ILE A 265 4.16 9.73 1.43
N PHE A 266 2.83 9.89 1.35
CA PHE A 266 1.95 8.73 1.20
C PHE A 266 2.12 8.00 -0.12
N ILE A 267 2.30 8.72 -1.23
CA ILE A 267 2.67 8.08 -2.50
C ILE A 267 4.04 7.39 -2.38
N THR A 268 4.97 8.00 -1.66
CA THR A 268 6.31 7.44 -1.40
C THR A 268 6.19 6.13 -0.64
N GLU A 269 5.46 6.06 0.47
CA GLU A 269 5.29 4.83 1.27
C GLU A 269 4.70 3.68 0.46
N GLN A 270 3.75 3.99 -0.43
CA GLN A 270 2.97 2.97 -1.15
C GLN A 270 3.57 2.56 -2.51
N THR A 271 4.75 3.07 -2.84
CA THR A 271 5.45 2.79 -4.10
C THR A 271 6.70 1.95 -3.87
N ASP A 272 6.90 0.91 -4.68
CA ASP A 272 8.08 0.05 -4.58
C ASP A 272 9.35 0.80 -5.07
N PRO A 273 10.43 0.85 -4.27
CA PRO A 273 11.62 1.61 -4.64
C PRO A 273 12.38 1.01 -5.82
N ARG A 274 12.39 -0.33 -6.00
CA ARG A 274 13.10 -0.96 -7.10
C ARG A 274 12.41 -0.60 -8.41
N GLU A 275 11.10 -0.82 -8.48
CA GLU A 275 10.30 -0.48 -9.66
C GLU A 275 10.41 1.00 -10.02
N MET A 276 10.37 1.89 -9.02
CA MET A 276 10.49 3.34 -9.23
C MET A 276 11.82 3.73 -9.88
N PHE A 277 12.94 3.11 -9.52
CA PHE A 277 14.24 3.52 -10.04
C PHE A 277 14.56 3.01 -11.42
N TYR A 278 13.86 1.96 -11.87
CA TYR A 278 14.02 1.36 -13.20
C TYR A 278 12.90 1.73 -14.17
N SER A 279 11.96 2.60 -13.76
CA SER A 279 10.88 3.05 -14.62
C SER A 279 11.36 4.02 -15.70
N ASN A 280 10.86 3.87 -16.92
CA ASN A 280 11.21 4.75 -18.06
C ASN A 280 10.38 6.04 -18.13
N ASP A 281 9.33 6.18 -17.32
CA ASP A 281 8.40 7.31 -17.27
C ASP A 281 8.63 8.23 -16.05
N GLY A 282 9.82 8.18 -15.46
CA GLY A 282 10.12 8.91 -14.23
C GLY A 282 9.36 8.41 -12.99
N GLY A 283 8.63 7.30 -13.11
CA GLY A 283 7.85 6.67 -12.04
C GLY A 283 6.40 7.14 -11.99
N GLN A 284 5.94 7.88 -13.00
CA GLN A 284 4.58 8.41 -13.08
C GLN A 284 3.52 7.32 -12.91
N ARG A 285 3.59 6.23 -13.70
CA ARG A 285 2.61 5.14 -13.64
C ARG A 285 2.59 4.42 -12.29
N LEU A 286 3.72 4.39 -11.57
CA LEU A 286 3.79 3.80 -10.24
C LEU A 286 3.16 4.72 -9.18
N ALA A 287 3.37 6.02 -9.30
CA ALA A 287 2.71 7.00 -8.45
C ALA A 287 1.19 7.03 -8.70
N GLU A 288 0.77 7.04 -9.96
CA GLU A 288 -0.63 6.97 -10.38
C GLU A 288 -1.30 5.66 -9.94
N ARG A 289 -0.57 4.53 -9.89
CA ARG A 289 -1.10 3.28 -9.33
C ARG A 289 -1.59 3.44 -7.89
N VAL A 290 -0.91 4.26 -7.07
CA VAL A 290 -1.38 4.56 -5.70
C VAL A 290 -2.69 5.34 -5.75
N LEU A 291 -2.78 6.34 -6.63
CA LEU A 291 -4.00 7.13 -6.83
C LEU A 291 -5.15 6.27 -7.37
N VAL A 292 -4.94 5.40 -8.35
CA VAL A 292 -5.94 4.46 -8.85
C VAL A 292 -6.49 3.60 -7.71
N ARG A 293 -5.63 3.07 -6.85
CA ARG A 293 -6.06 2.28 -5.68
C ARG A 293 -6.92 3.09 -4.72
N LEU A 294 -6.54 4.35 -4.46
CA LEU A 294 -7.33 5.31 -3.67
C LEU A 294 -8.68 5.61 -4.32
N GLY A 295 -8.73 5.86 -5.62
CA GLY A 295 -9.97 6.15 -6.35
C GLY A 295 -10.92 4.95 -6.41
N MET A 296 -10.35 3.75 -6.51
CA MET A 296 -11.11 2.50 -6.54
C MET A 296 -11.58 2.05 -5.16
N ASN A 297 -10.85 2.29 -4.08
CA ASN A 297 -11.17 1.70 -2.77
C ASN A 297 -11.46 2.70 -1.64
N GLN A 298 -11.13 3.99 -1.82
CA GLN A 298 -11.39 5.08 -0.86
C GLN A 298 -10.94 4.71 0.57
N GLU A 299 -11.82 4.79 1.57
CA GLU A 299 -11.54 4.47 2.99
C GLU A 299 -11.00 3.07 3.23
N LYS A 300 -11.22 2.13 2.30
CA LYS A 300 -10.67 0.76 2.40
C LYS A 300 -9.27 0.64 1.82
N THR A 301 -8.75 1.65 1.15
CA THR A 301 -7.40 1.63 0.58
C THR A 301 -6.37 1.54 1.69
N PHE A 302 -5.46 0.56 1.60
CA PHE A 302 -4.40 0.29 2.58
C PHE A 302 -4.86 -0.10 3.99
N ARG A 303 -6.17 -0.14 4.25
CA ARG A 303 -6.76 -0.57 5.53
C ARG A 303 -6.31 -1.96 5.96
N TYR A 304 -6.07 -2.84 5.00
CA TYR A 304 -5.61 -4.21 5.20
C TYR A 304 -4.11 -4.40 4.90
N THR A 305 -3.37 -3.31 4.69
CA THR A 305 -1.93 -3.35 4.36
C THR A 305 -1.11 -3.24 5.63
N VAL A 306 -0.35 -4.30 5.92
CA VAL A 306 0.57 -4.37 7.06
C VAL A 306 1.94 -4.83 6.56
N SER A 307 2.97 -4.09 6.93
CA SER A 307 4.36 -4.43 6.62
C SER A 307 4.81 -5.65 7.44
N LYS A 308 5.94 -6.24 7.04
CA LYS A 308 6.57 -7.33 7.82
C LYS A 308 6.89 -6.93 9.26
N THR A 309 7.17 -5.65 9.50
CA THR A 309 7.52 -5.10 10.82
C THR A 309 6.32 -4.57 11.58
N GLY A 310 5.12 -4.59 10.99
CA GLY A 310 3.86 -4.19 11.64
C GLY A 310 3.42 -2.76 11.37
N ALA A 311 4.13 -2.01 10.52
CA ALA A 311 3.66 -0.72 10.01
C ALA A 311 2.35 -0.92 9.21
N SER A 312 1.37 -0.03 9.33
CA SER A 312 0.08 -0.20 8.65
C SER A 312 -0.51 1.10 8.11
N GLY A 313 -1.50 0.94 7.24
CA GLY A 313 -2.28 2.04 6.67
C GLY A 313 -1.52 2.86 5.64
N LEU A 314 -2.14 3.96 5.23
CA LEU A 314 -1.63 4.87 4.19
C LEU A 314 -0.22 5.40 4.53
N GLY A 315 0.00 5.77 5.78
CA GLY A 315 1.27 6.30 6.28
C GLY A 315 2.30 5.25 6.70
N GLN A 316 1.96 3.95 6.74
CA GLN A 316 2.86 2.90 7.26
C GLN A 316 3.41 3.22 8.67
N ILE A 317 2.54 3.64 9.59
CA ILE A 317 2.94 4.01 10.96
C ILE A 317 3.13 2.74 11.81
N MET A 318 4.23 2.68 12.56
CA MET A 318 4.49 1.61 13.54
C MET A 318 3.58 1.77 14.78
N PRO A 319 3.11 0.66 15.41
CA PRO A 319 2.24 0.73 16.59
C PRO A 319 2.82 1.57 17.74
N GLY A 320 4.12 1.39 18.04
CA GLY A 320 4.80 2.13 19.10
C GLY A 320 4.93 3.62 18.80
N THR A 321 5.22 3.97 17.54
CA THR A 321 5.25 5.37 17.09
C THR A 321 3.88 6.02 17.26
N TYR A 322 2.82 5.36 16.80
CA TYR A 322 1.45 5.87 16.95
C TYR A 322 1.08 6.11 18.43
N ALA A 323 1.37 5.14 19.31
CA ALA A 323 1.12 5.27 20.74
C ALA A 323 1.88 6.45 21.37
N SER A 324 3.12 6.69 20.95
CA SER A 324 3.92 7.85 21.38
C SER A 324 3.27 9.16 20.96
N ILE A 325 2.77 9.25 19.72
CA ILE A 325 2.10 10.45 19.20
C ILE A 325 0.77 10.72 19.91
N VAL A 326 -0.05 9.69 20.14
CA VAL A 326 -1.31 9.83 20.92
C VAL A 326 -1.02 10.41 22.31
N LYS A 327 0.05 9.94 22.98
CA LYS A 327 0.48 10.47 24.27
C LYS A 327 1.06 11.89 24.15
N GLY A 328 1.78 12.18 23.08
CA GLY A 328 2.45 13.45 22.87
C GLY A 328 1.49 14.60 22.52
N TYR A 329 0.45 14.30 21.76
CA TYR A 329 -0.49 15.31 21.27
C TYR A 329 -1.91 15.01 21.74
N PRO A 330 -2.19 15.06 23.06
CA PRO A 330 -3.50 14.70 23.59
C PRO A 330 -4.61 15.60 23.06
N LYS A 331 -4.29 16.86 22.72
CA LYS A 331 -5.23 17.82 22.13
C LYS A 331 -5.57 17.54 20.66
N ALA A 332 -4.81 16.68 19.97
CA ALA A 332 -5.10 16.31 18.59
C ALA A 332 -6.25 15.29 18.48
N TYR A 333 -6.76 14.80 19.62
CA TYR A 333 -7.88 13.86 19.71
C TYR A 333 -7.75 12.65 18.78
N LEU A 334 -6.54 12.09 18.69
CA LEU A 334 -6.31 10.88 17.90
C LEU A 334 -7.07 9.70 18.49
N ILE A 335 -7.53 8.80 17.61
CA ILE A 335 -8.18 7.54 17.98
C ILE A 335 -7.25 6.74 18.90
N LYS A 336 -7.73 6.37 20.10
CA LYS A 336 -6.88 5.70 21.10
C LYS A 336 -6.58 4.24 20.75
N ASP A 337 -7.46 3.61 19.98
CA ASP A 337 -7.23 2.27 19.45
C ASP A 337 -6.11 2.34 18.40
N ILE A 338 -4.97 1.71 18.72
CA ILE A 338 -3.75 1.80 17.90
C ILE A 338 -3.96 1.15 16.54
N ASP A 339 -4.77 0.10 16.44
CA ASP A 339 -4.95 -0.62 15.18
C ASP A 339 -5.87 0.17 14.26
N ILE A 340 -7.01 0.64 14.78
CA ILE A 340 -7.94 1.50 14.02
C ILE A 340 -7.27 2.83 13.65
N GLY A 341 -6.63 3.50 14.61
CA GLY A 341 -6.12 4.84 14.43
C GLY A 341 -5.01 4.97 13.37
N ARG A 342 -4.30 3.88 13.06
CA ARG A 342 -3.29 3.86 12.00
C ARG A 342 -3.86 3.62 10.60
N VAL A 343 -5.08 3.11 10.50
CA VAL A 343 -5.70 2.76 9.22
C VAL A 343 -6.93 3.60 8.88
N ASP A 344 -7.54 4.28 9.85
CA ASP A 344 -8.49 5.36 9.61
C ASP A 344 -7.82 6.50 8.83
N ILE A 345 -8.38 6.91 7.69
CA ILE A 345 -7.67 7.77 6.74
C ILE A 345 -7.35 9.14 7.37
N VAL A 346 -8.35 9.89 7.81
CA VAL A 346 -8.15 11.23 8.39
C VAL A 346 -7.28 11.16 9.64
N ASN A 347 -7.56 10.22 10.56
CA ASN A 347 -6.77 10.09 11.78
C ASN A 347 -5.32 9.69 11.48
N ALA A 348 -5.07 8.78 10.55
CA ALA A 348 -3.72 8.38 10.16
C ALA A 348 -2.95 9.54 9.53
N ILE A 349 -3.62 10.39 8.74
CA ILE A 349 -3.00 11.60 8.17
C ILE A 349 -2.60 12.59 9.27
N LYS A 350 -3.49 12.82 10.25
CA LYS A 350 -3.15 13.63 11.43
C LYS A 350 -1.95 13.04 12.18
N ALA A 351 -1.98 11.74 12.45
CA ALA A 351 -0.91 11.05 13.13
C ALA A 351 0.43 11.15 12.37
N SER A 352 0.46 10.89 11.06
CA SER A 352 1.66 11.06 10.23
C SER A 352 2.19 12.49 10.27
N THR A 353 1.31 13.48 10.19
CA THR A 353 1.68 14.91 10.30
C THR A 353 2.40 15.21 11.62
N LEU A 354 1.88 14.66 12.71
CA LEU A 354 2.46 14.81 14.05
C LEU A 354 3.74 13.98 14.26
N VAL A 355 3.89 12.84 13.56
CA VAL A 355 5.16 12.09 13.52
C VAL A 355 6.26 12.95 12.88
N PHE A 356 5.97 13.61 11.75
CA PHE A 356 6.95 14.50 11.11
C PHE A 356 7.41 15.58 12.08
N ASP A 357 6.47 16.23 12.78
CA ASP A 357 6.78 17.28 13.75
C ASP A 357 7.57 16.76 14.97
N ASP A 358 7.16 15.63 15.56
CA ASP A 358 7.82 15.05 16.74
C ASP A 358 9.25 14.60 16.44
N HIS A 359 9.46 13.91 15.32
CA HIS A 359 10.80 13.53 14.88
C HIS A 359 11.66 14.76 14.56
N PHE A 360 11.05 15.78 13.95
CA PHE A 360 11.74 17.02 13.61
C PHE A 360 12.07 17.85 14.86
N ALA A 361 11.28 17.77 15.93
CA ALA A 361 11.60 18.40 17.21
C ALA A 361 12.89 17.85 17.83
N THR A 362 13.11 16.53 17.71
CA THR A 362 14.38 15.91 18.13
C THR A 362 15.57 16.43 17.30
N VAL A 363 15.38 16.67 16.00
CA VAL A 363 16.39 17.30 15.14
C VAL A 363 16.65 18.73 15.58
N MET A 364 15.60 19.53 15.77
CA MET A 364 15.71 20.93 16.15
C MET A 364 16.36 21.12 17.52
N GLY A 365 16.14 20.21 18.48
CA GLY A 365 16.86 20.21 19.76
C GLY A 365 18.39 20.14 19.57
N LYS A 366 18.86 19.28 18.66
CA LYS A 366 20.31 19.15 18.33
C LYS A 366 20.83 20.30 17.47
N VAL A 367 20.02 20.83 16.57
CA VAL A 367 20.37 22.06 15.82
C VAL A 367 20.54 23.22 16.79
N ASN A 368 19.63 23.35 17.76
CA ASN A 368 19.61 24.47 18.69
C ASN A 368 20.72 24.43 19.74
N SER A 369 21.35 23.27 19.96
CA SER A 369 22.47 23.11 20.89
C SER A 369 23.83 23.53 20.31
N SER A 370 23.91 23.98 19.05
CA SER A 370 25.18 24.39 18.43
C SER A 370 25.00 25.56 17.46
N SER A 371 25.75 26.65 17.64
CA SER A 371 25.74 27.79 16.72
C SER A 371 26.12 27.41 15.28
N LYS A 372 27.06 26.46 15.12
CA LYS A 372 27.42 25.90 13.81
C LYS A 372 26.22 25.18 13.18
N ALA A 373 25.56 24.31 13.94
CA ALA A 373 24.40 23.58 13.44
C ALA A 373 23.24 24.51 13.07
N LYS A 374 22.98 25.56 13.88
CA LYS A 374 22.01 26.63 13.54
C LYS A 374 22.34 27.30 12.22
N ALA A 375 23.59 27.73 12.03
CA ALA A 375 24.02 28.40 10.80
C ALA A 375 23.93 27.50 9.56
N LEU A 376 24.21 26.20 9.71
CA LEU A 376 24.04 25.21 8.62
C LEU A 376 22.57 24.97 8.30
N PHE A 377 21.72 24.85 9.33
CA PHE A 377 20.30 24.61 9.15
C PHE A 377 19.58 25.82 8.53
N ALA A 378 19.94 27.04 8.92
CA ALA A 378 19.34 28.27 8.41
C ALA A 378 19.55 28.49 6.90
N LYS A 379 20.53 27.80 6.28
CA LYS A 379 20.78 27.85 4.84
C LYS A 379 19.92 26.87 4.04
N LYS A 380 19.14 26.02 4.70
CA LYS A 380 18.34 24.99 4.04
C LYS A 380 17.13 25.60 3.34
N THR A 381 16.94 25.19 2.10
CA THR A 381 15.71 25.46 1.35
C THR A 381 14.55 24.63 1.91
N GLN A 382 13.31 25.01 1.58
CA GLN A 382 12.13 24.21 1.97
C GLN A 382 12.21 22.78 1.43
N ASN A 383 12.68 22.60 0.19
CA ASN A 383 12.86 21.27 -0.40
C ASN A 383 13.87 20.41 0.37
N GLU A 384 14.98 20.99 0.84
CA GLU A 384 15.94 20.27 1.68
C GLU A 384 15.37 19.96 3.07
N ILE A 385 14.56 20.85 3.64
CA ILE A 385 13.87 20.60 4.92
C ILE A 385 12.89 19.43 4.78
N ASP A 386 12.15 19.37 3.68
CA ASP A 386 11.23 18.28 3.41
C ASP A 386 11.97 16.96 3.15
N GLU A 387 13.12 16.99 2.47
CA GLU A 387 13.99 15.82 2.35
C GLU A 387 14.52 15.35 3.71
N ILE A 388 14.87 16.27 4.61
CA ILE A 388 15.25 15.94 5.99
C ILE A 388 14.08 15.29 6.72
N ARG A 389 12.85 15.84 6.60
CA ARG A 389 11.63 15.26 7.20
C ARG A 389 11.34 13.86 6.67
N ALA A 390 11.44 13.65 5.35
CA ALA A 390 11.28 12.35 4.73
C ALA A 390 12.30 11.34 5.29
N ALA A 391 13.58 11.75 5.42
CA ALA A 391 14.64 10.90 5.94
C ALA A 391 14.41 10.49 7.40
N ILE A 392 14.01 11.43 8.27
CA ILE A 392 13.75 11.15 9.68
C ILE A 392 12.42 10.45 9.91
N TYR A 393 11.48 10.55 8.97
CA TYR A 393 10.27 9.73 8.99
C TYR A 393 10.61 8.26 8.75
N ASN A 394 11.30 7.97 7.64
CA ASN A 394 11.68 6.60 7.28
C ASN A 394 12.64 5.97 8.30
N GLY A 395 13.65 6.71 8.76
CA GLY A 395 14.76 6.15 9.51
C GLY A 395 14.94 6.68 10.94
N GLY A 396 14.09 7.59 11.38
CA GLY A 396 14.19 8.25 12.68
C GLY A 396 15.14 9.46 12.72
N PRO A 397 15.12 10.26 13.81
CA PRO A 397 15.84 11.54 13.90
C PRO A 397 17.36 11.47 13.72
N SER A 398 17.97 10.30 13.90
CA SER A 398 19.43 10.09 13.76
C SER A 398 19.94 10.17 12.32
N LYS A 399 19.03 10.13 11.34
CA LYS A 399 19.36 10.24 9.91
C LYS A 399 19.82 11.63 9.51
N TYR A 400 19.45 12.68 10.24
CA TYR A 400 20.02 14.01 10.03
C TYR A 400 21.26 14.24 10.91
N LYS A 401 22.37 14.63 10.28
CA LYS A 401 23.64 14.95 10.95
C LYS A 401 23.78 16.45 11.12
N HIS A 402 23.23 16.99 12.21
CA HIS A 402 23.18 18.43 12.50
C HIS A 402 24.54 19.16 12.46
N LEU A 403 25.65 18.49 12.80
CA LEU A 403 27.00 19.10 12.77
C LEU A 403 27.57 19.30 11.35
N THR A 404 27.07 18.54 10.37
CA THR A 404 27.45 18.62 8.96
C THR A 404 26.33 19.19 8.08
N GLY A 405 25.09 19.26 8.58
CA GLY A 405 23.93 19.73 7.82
C GLY A 405 23.47 18.75 6.74
N THR A 406 23.82 17.46 6.86
CA THR A 406 23.59 16.45 5.82
C THR A 406 22.70 15.30 6.31
N ILE A 407 22.05 14.64 5.36
CA ILE A 407 21.35 13.38 5.61
C ILE A 407 22.36 12.23 5.53
N SER A 408 22.23 11.25 6.42
CA SER A 408 23.11 10.09 6.49
C SER A 408 22.94 9.20 5.25
N LEU A 409 24.03 9.02 4.52
CA LEU A 409 24.09 8.10 3.36
C LEU A 409 24.46 6.66 3.74
N ALA A 410 24.71 6.39 5.02
CA ALA A 410 25.16 5.09 5.51
C ALA A 410 24.08 4.00 5.45
N ILE A 411 22.83 4.36 5.14
CA ILE A 411 21.67 3.48 5.23
C ILE A 411 20.94 3.52 3.89
N ASN A 412 21.16 2.49 3.08
CA ASN A 412 20.66 2.39 1.72
C ASN A 412 19.14 2.54 1.62
N GLU A 413 18.39 2.02 2.60
CA GLU A 413 16.94 2.16 2.66
C GLU A 413 16.51 3.63 2.71
N THR A 414 17.11 4.44 3.58
CA THR A 414 16.80 5.86 3.72
C THR A 414 17.21 6.66 2.48
N VAL A 415 18.36 6.32 1.87
CA VAL A 415 18.79 6.94 0.60
C VAL A 415 17.79 6.65 -0.52
N GLY A 416 17.36 5.39 -0.64
CA GLY A 416 16.32 4.99 -1.59
C GLY A 416 15.00 5.72 -1.32
N PHE A 417 14.58 5.80 -0.06
CA PHE A 417 13.35 6.50 0.31
C PHE A 417 13.36 7.97 -0.13
N ILE A 418 14.47 8.69 0.11
CA ILE A 418 14.61 10.10 -0.29
C ILE A 418 14.64 10.24 -1.81
N LYS A 419 15.35 9.34 -2.52
CA LYS A 419 15.35 9.35 -3.99
C LYS A 419 13.94 9.17 -4.55
N LYS A 420 13.17 8.23 -4.01
CA LYS A 420 11.76 7.99 -4.37
C LYS A 420 10.90 9.22 -4.08
N PHE A 421 11.05 9.82 -2.90
CA PHE A 421 10.34 11.06 -2.53
C PHE A 421 10.64 12.21 -3.50
N LYS A 422 11.90 12.40 -3.89
CA LYS A 422 12.29 13.40 -4.90
C LYS A 422 11.60 13.14 -6.23
N MET A 423 11.67 11.91 -6.73
CA MET A 423 11.04 11.55 -8.01
C MET A 423 9.54 11.85 -7.97
N ILE A 424 8.84 11.47 -6.89
CA ILE A 424 7.41 11.75 -6.71
C ILE A 424 7.12 13.25 -6.64
N ARG A 425 7.94 14.03 -5.93
CA ARG A 425 7.77 15.49 -5.85
C ARG A 425 7.87 16.15 -7.22
N GLU A 426 8.83 15.72 -8.06
CA GLU A 426 9.01 16.28 -9.40
C GLU A 426 7.87 15.92 -10.37
N LEU A 427 7.05 14.90 -10.07
CA LEU A 427 5.86 14.59 -10.86
C LEU A 427 4.72 15.60 -10.69
N LYS A 428 4.75 16.41 -9.62
CA LYS A 428 3.77 17.49 -9.39
C LYS A 428 2.31 17.03 -9.48
N LEU A 429 2.02 15.85 -8.93
CA LEU A 429 0.68 15.21 -9.01
C LEU A 429 -0.46 16.01 -8.37
N PHE A 430 -0.17 17.12 -7.70
CA PHE A 430 -1.11 17.93 -6.94
C PHE A 430 -0.90 19.45 -7.12
N GLU A 431 -0.19 19.87 -8.18
CA GLU A 431 0.03 21.29 -8.52
C GLU A 431 -0.83 21.75 -9.70
#